data_AF-A0A256Y9K0-F1
#
_entry.id   AF-A0A256Y9K0-F1
#
_cell.length_a   1.000
_cell.length_b   1.000
_cell.length_c   1.000
_cell.angle_alpha   90.00
_cell.angle_beta   90.00
_cell.angle_gamma   90.00
#
_symmetry.space_group_name_H-M   'P 1'
#
loop_
_entity.id
_entity.type
_entity.pdbx_description
1 polymer ?
#
loop_
_entity_poly.entity_id
_entity_poly.type
_entity_poly.pdbx_seq_one_letter_code
_entity_poly.pdbx_strand_id
1 'polypeptide(L)' 'MAKEEVEFYDVKTKKKFKTTEYRIVEKVSESKSSGKKVTRYFAVAKSLEGPHECWRVVGKDFADKNK' A
#
# COMPACT_ATOMS: atom_id res chain seq x y z
N MET A 1 15.62 10.49 5.05
CA MET A 1 15.30 10.54 3.60
C MET A 1 13.81 10.81 3.48
N ALA A 2 13.39 11.74 2.62
CA ALA A 2 11.98 11.95 2.37
C ALA A 2 11.39 10.71 1.66
N LYS A 3 10.21 10.26 2.11
CA LYS A 3 9.48 9.17 1.43
C LYS A 3 9.11 9.60 0.02
N GLU A 4 9.21 8.68 -0.93
CA GLU A 4 8.79 8.90 -2.32
C GLU A 4 7.28 9.12 -2.38
N GLU A 5 6.83 10.00 -3.27
CA GLU A 5 5.40 10.24 -3.48
C GLU A 5 4.74 9.02 -4.13
N VAL A 6 3.61 8.57 -3.56
CA VAL A 6 2.86 7.41 -4.05
C VAL A 6 1.48 7.84 -4.52
N GLU A 7 1.10 7.38 -5.72
CA GLU A 7 -0.26 7.50 -6.22
C GLU A 7 -1.16 6.40 -5.64
N PHE A 8 -2.25 6.80 -5.00
CA PHE A 8 -3.31 5.92 -4.51
C PHE A 8 -4.57 6.07 -5.37
N TYR A 9 -5.36 5.00 -5.45
CA TYR A 9 -6.69 5.02 -6.02
C TYR A 9 -7.70 4.77 -4.91
N ASP A 10 -8.57 5.74 -4.66
CA ASP A 10 -9.69 5.59 -3.75
C ASP A 10 -10.83 4.89 -4.47
N VAL A 11 -11.08 3.62 -4.13
CA VAL A 11 -12.14 2.82 -4.75
C VAL A 11 -13.55 3.30 -4.37
N LYS A 12 -13.72 4.04 -3.28
CA LYS A 12 -15.01 4.56 -2.84
C LYS A 12 -15.37 5.82 -3.61
N THR A 13 -14.43 6.75 -3.75
CA THR A 13 -14.67 8.00 -4.48
C THR A 13 -14.30 7.93 -5.95
N LYS A 14 -13.64 6.83 -6.37
CA LYS A 14 -13.13 6.58 -7.72
C LYS A 14 -12.12 7.63 -8.20
N LYS A 15 -11.44 8.31 -7.27
CA LYS A 15 -10.44 9.33 -7.56
C LYS A 15 -9.03 8.83 -7.26
N LYS A 16 -8.06 9.40 -7.99
CA LYS A 16 -6.64 9.23 -7.70
C LYS A 16 -6.14 10.39 -6.88
N PHE A 17 -5.19 10.12 -6.00
CA PHE A 17 -4.46 11.16 -5.27
C PHE A 17 -3.01 10.70 -5.05
N LYS A 18 -2.12 11.67 -4.82
CA LYS A 18 -0.71 11.39 -4.53
C LYS A 18 -0.38 11.92 -3.14
N THR A 19 0.45 11.19 -2.40
CA THR A 19 0.90 11.63 -1.07
C THR A 19 2.22 10.96 -0.67
N THR A 20 2.99 11.65 0.17
CA THR A 20 4.14 11.10 0.91
C THR A 20 3.74 10.63 2.32
N GLU A 21 2.51 10.93 2.75
CA GLU A 21 1.94 10.54 4.04
C GLU A 21 1.31 9.15 3.94
N TYR A 22 2.15 8.13 4.04
CA TYR A 22 1.73 6.75 4.12
C TYR A 22 2.64 5.92 5.02
N ARG A 23 2.12 4.77 5.43
CA ARG A 23 2.88 3.72 6.13
C ARG A 23 3.07 2.50 5.23
N ILE A 24 4.22 1.85 5.38
CA ILE A 24 4.46 0.55 4.76
C ILE A 24 3.97 -0.56 5.70
N VAL A 25 3.13 -1.45 5.19
CA VAL A 25 2.59 -2.61 5.89
C VAL A 25 2.99 -3.88 5.17
N GLU A 26 3.52 -4.84 5.90
CA GLU A 26 3.82 -6.18 5.40
C GLU A 26 2.66 -7.14 5.74
N LYS A 27 2.22 -7.95 4.77
CA LYS A 27 1.31 -9.08 5.03
C LYS A 27 1.81 -10.33 4.33
N VAL A 28 1.92 -11.40 5.11
CA VAL A 28 2.13 -12.75 4.59
C VAL A 28 0.78 -13.35 4.23
N SER A 29 0.61 -13.76 2.98
CA SER A 29 -0.58 -14.46 2.49
C SER A 29 -0.20 -15.86 2.06
N GLU A 30 -1.00 -16.85 2.44
CA GLU A 30 -0.82 -18.23 2.01
C GLU A 30 -1.80 -18.54 0.88
N SER A 31 -1.27 -19.06 -0.23
CA SER A 31 -2.11 -19.54 -1.34
C SER A 31 -2.80 -20.84 -0.93
N LYS A 32 -4.13 -20.81 -0.83
CA LYS A 32 -4.94 -21.99 -0.51
C LYS A 32 -4.78 -23.15 -1.50
N SER A 33 -4.41 -22.85 -2.74
CA SER A 33 -4.28 -23.85 -3.81
C SER A 33 -2.89 -24.48 -3.87
N SER A 34 -1.83 -23.76 -3.49
CA SER A 34 -0.45 -24.23 -3.64
C SER A 34 0.32 -24.35 -2.32
N GLY A 35 -0.26 -23.95 -1.20
CA GLY A 35 0.41 -23.89 0.11
C GLY A 35 1.56 -22.87 0.19
N LYS A 36 1.79 -22.10 -0.89
CA LYS A 36 2.92 -21.17 -0.97
C LYS A 36 2.64 -19.91 -0.16
N LYS A 37 3.56 -19.57 0.73
CA LYS A 37 3.58 -18.29 1.45
C LYS A 37 4.16 -17.20 0.55
N VAL A 38 3.44 -16.10 0.43
CA VAL A 38 3.85 -14.92 -0.34
C VAL A 38 3.77 -13.70 0.58
N THR A 39 4.91 -13.08 0.82
CA THR A 39 4.98 -11.78 1.50
C THR A 39 4.63 -10.68 0.52
N ARG A 40 3.65 -9.85 0.87
CA ARG A 40 3.24 -8.67 0.11
C ARG A 40 3.46 -7.44 0.96
N TYR A 41 3.93 -6.38 0.31
CA TYR A 41 4.11 -5.08 0.92
C TYR A 41 3.05 -4.13 0.40
N PHE A 42 2.55 -3.27 1.28
CA PHE A 42 1.51 -2.31 0.98
C PHE A 42 1.92 -0.93 1.46
N ALA A 43 1.78 0.06 0.60
CA ALA A 43 1.68 1.44 1.04
C ALA A 43 0.22 1.68 1.46
N VAL A 44 0.02 2.30 2.62
CA VAL A 44 -1.30 2.57 3.19
C VAL A 44 -1.40 4.04 3.57
N ALA A 45 -2.31 4.75 2.90
CA ALA A 45 -2.62 6.15 3.16
C ALA A 45 -4.09 6.30 3.57
N LYS A 46 -4.42 7.39 4.27
CA LYS A 46 -5.82 7.75 4.52
C LYS A 46 -6.43 8.32 3.24
N SER A 47 -7.73 8.06 3.03
CA SER A 47 -8.49 8.77 2.00
C SER A 47 -8.54 10.27 2.30
N LEU A 48 -8.58 11.08 1.24
CA LEU A 48 -8.81 12.53 1.34
C LEU A 48 -10.28 12.88 1.62
N GLU A 49 -11.19 11.93 1.41
CA GLU A 49 -12.64 12.17 1.38
C GLU A 49 -13.43 11.29 2.38
N GLY A 50 -12.76 10.45 3.17
CA GLY A 50 -13.44 9.56 4.11
C GLY A 50 -12.54 8.93 5.19
N PRO A 51 -13.14 8.18 6.13
CA PRO A 51 -12.42 7.57 7.25
C PRO A 51 -11.65 6.29 6.86
N HIS A 52 -11.79 5.82 5.61
CA HIS A 52 -11.17 4.59 5.13
C HIS A 52 -9.72 4.78 4.67
N GLU A 53 -9.01 3.66 4.59
CA GLU A 53 -7.63 3.61 4.09
C GLU A 53 -7.60 3.17 2.62
N CYS A 54 -6.65 3.72 1.87
CA CYS A 54 -6.31 3.31 0.51
C CYS A 54 -5.04 2.46 0.55
N TRP A 55 -5.13 1.23 0.06
CA TRP A 55 -4.05 0.25 0.10
C TRP A 55 -3.50 0.04 -1.32
N ARG A 56 -2.20 0.30 -1.51
CA ARG A 56 -1.48 0.06 -2.76
C ARG A 56 -0.44 -1.03 -2.56
N VAL A 57 -0.46 -2.05 -3.41
CA VAL A 57 0.61 -3.07 -3.43
C VAL A 57 1.91 -2.44 -3.93
N VAL A 58 3.01 -2.67 -3.20
CA VAL A 58 4.35 -2.22 -3.57
C VAL A 58 5.35 -3.38 -3.55
N GLY A 59 6.47 -3.20 -4.24
CA GLY A 59 7.57 -4.17 -4.23
C GLY A 59 8.38 -4.13 -2.93
N LYS A 60 9.18 -5.17 -2.68
CA LYS A 60 10.07 -5.26 -1.51
C LYS A 60 11.05 -4.09 -1.45
N ASP A 61 11.75 -3.81 -2.56
CA ASP A 61 12.73 -2.72 -2.62
C ASP A 61 12.13 -1.35 -2.33
N PHE A 62 10.90 -1.11 -2.81
CA PHE A 62 10.17 0.11 -2.52
C PHE A 62 9.83 0.21 -1.03
N ALA A 63 9.34 -0.89 -0.47
CA ALA A 63 9.00 -0.99 0.95
C ALA A 63 10.22 -0.75 1.86
N ASP A 64 11.37 -1.33 1.53
CA ASP A 64 12.61 -1.17 2.28
C ASP A 64 13.14 0.26 2.22
N LYS A 65 13.03 0.93 1.05
CA LYS A 65 13.46 2.32 0.87
C LYS A 65 12.56 3.34 1.57
N ASN A 66 11.27 3.04 1.72
CA ASN A 66 10.24 3.98 2.16
C ASN A 66 9.59 3.62 3.51
N LYS A 67 10.21 2.72 4.28
CA LYS A 67 9.73 2.28 5.59
C LYS A 67 9.74 3.42 6.61
#